data_AF-A0A7S2S2R4-F1
#
_entry.id   AF-A0A7S2S2R4-F1
#
_cell.length_a   1.000
_cell.length_b   1.000
_cell.length_c   1.000
_cell.angle_alpha   90.00
_cell.angle_beta   90.00
_cell.angle_gamma   90.00
#
_symmetry.space_group_name_H-M   'P 1'
#
loop_
_entity.id
_entity.type
_entity.pdbx_description
1 polymer ?
#
loop_
_entity_poly.entity_id
_entity_poly.type
_entity_poly.pdbx_seq_one_letter_code
_entity_poly.pdbx_strand_id
1 'polypeptide(L)'
;QLRHQESRGPLRAPGQGGTPMARSWCTWVLRLLVALVVASPLPCRGWCGGGNVARPAELSAAGRPARRAVVLAAAKKTNYRVVSVNKQARRNYEFLEELEAGISLVGTEVKAIRDGRIDMTDGFAQVKKGECWLKNVHIGPDKSSGPFFQHEARRERKLLLHKNQIRKFNQEVRMKQLTIVPVKAYFNEDNRLKIQLALARGKNTRDKREDIRRRDASRELKRAIKTANNYR
;
A
#
# COMPACT_ATOMS: atom_id res chain seq x y z
N GLN A 1 -26.59 24.70 -64.44
CA GLN A 1 -25.18 25.13 -64.57
C GLN A 1 -24.49 24.72 -63.26
N LEU A 2 -23.86 23.56 -63.15
CA LEU A 2 -22.52 23.20 -63.66
C LEU A 2 -21.39 24.14 -63.20
N ARG A 3 -20.65 23.68 -62.18
CA ARG A 3 -19.18 23.76 -61.91
C ARG A 3 -18.98 23.27 -60.47
N HIS A 4 -18.50 22.05 -60.21
CA HIS A 4 -17.07 21.67 -60.25
C HIS A 4 -16.13 22.75 -59.70
N GLN A 5 -15.58 22.50 -58.51
CA GLN A 5 -14.13 22.45 -58.35
C GLN A 5 -13.73 21.54 -57.17
N GLU A 6 -12.80 20.62 -57.43
CA GLU A 6 -12.07 19.89 -56.40
C GLU A 6 -10.94 20.76 -55.83
N SER A 7 -10.59 20.58 -54.57
CA SER A 7 -9.23 20.82 -54.10
C SER A 7 -8.81 19.71 -53.12
N ARG A 8 -7.83 18.91 -53.54
CA ARG A 8 -7.40 17.69 -52.85
C ARG A 8 -6.38 18.05 -51.76
N GLY A 9 -6.68 17.69 -50.50
CA GLY A 9 -5.70 17.74 -49.40
C GLY A 9 -4.67 16.59 -49.51
N PRO A 10 -3.39 16.80 -49.14
CA PRO A 10 -2.32 15.87 -49.49
C PRO A 10 -2.30 14.55 -48.70
N LEU A 11 -1.94 13.49 -49.41
CA LEU A 11 -1.71 12.14 -48.89
C LEU A 11 -0.50 12.12 -47.92
N ARG A 12 -0.64 11.49 -46.75
CA ARG A 12 0.51 11.09 -45.92
C ARG A 12 0.93 9.67 -46.31
N ALA A 13 2.14 9.53 -46.83
CA ALA A 13 2.78 8.23 -47.08
C ALA A 13 3.26 7.57 -45.77
N PRO A 14 3.35 6.23 -45.71
CA PRO A 14 3.82 5.51 -44.53
C PRO A 14 5.35 5.52 -44.40
N GLY A 15 5.87 5.74 -43.19
CA GLY A 15 7.28 5.54 -42.88
C GLY A 15 7.60 4.06 -42.64
N GLN A 16 8.51 3.49 -43.43
CA GLN A 16 9.14 2.20 -43.17
C GLN A 16 10.62 2.39 -42.80
N GLY A 17 11.17 1.43 -42.03
CA GLY A 17 12.59 1.35 -41.67
C GLY A 17 12.91 1.97 -40.29
N GLY A 18 13.55 1.24 -39.36
CA GLY A 18 13.94 -0.16 -39.40
C GLY A 18 14.53 -0.65 -38.07
N THR A 19 14.65 -1.96 -37.92
CA THR A 19 15.38 -2.69 -36.87
C THR A 19 16.04 -3.92 -37.53
N PRO A 20 16.95 -4.70 -36.90
CA PRO A 20 17.74 -4.46 -35.68
C PRO A 20 19.27 -4.73 -35.86
N MET A 21 20.11 -4.26 -34.94
CA MET A 21 21.38 -4.92 -34.51
C MET A 21 21.83 -4.24 -33.20
N ALA A 22 21.88 -4.91 -32.05
CA ALA A 22 22.87 -5.91 -31.65
C ALA A 22 24.31 -5.37 -31.59
N ARG A 23 24.81 -5.04 -30.39
CA ARG A 23 26.20 -5.29 -29.94
C ARG A 23 26.41 -4.99 -28.44
N SER A 24 27.01 -5.97 -27.77
CA SER A 24 27.99 -5.83 -26.70
C SER A 24 27.64 -5.02 -25.43
N TRP A 25 27.03 -5.70 -24.44
CA TRP A 25 27.26 -5.40 -23.02
C TRP A 25 28.39 -6.28 -22.48
N CYS A 26 29.62 -6.03 -22.97
CA CYS A 26 30.81 -6.81 -22.64
C CYS A 26 31.80 -6.00 -21.78
N THR A 27 31.34 -5.44 -20.65
CA THR A 27 32.18 -4.64 -19.72
C THR A 27 31.70 -4.71 -18.25
N TRP A 28 31.14 -5.84 -17.81
CA TRP A 28 30.82 -6.08 -16.38
C TRP A 28 31.44 -7.35 -15.79
N VAL A 29 32.34 -8.02 -16.52
CA VAL A 29 33.11 -9.18 -16.03
C VAL A 29 34.59 -8.82 -15.94
N LEU A 30 34.98 -8.04 -14.91
CA LEU A 30 36.31 -8.06 -14.25
C LEU A 30 36.40 -7.01 -13.12
N ARG A 31 35.93 -7.34 -11.90
CA ARG A 31 36.41 -6.81 -10.59
C ARG A 31 35.54 -7.26 -9.41
N LEU A 32 35.79 -8.47 -8.90
CA LEU A 32 35.89 -8.80 -7.45
C LEU A 32 36.06 -10.34 -7.30
N LEU A 33 37.29 -10.85 -7.46
CA LEU A 33 37.61 -12.23 -7.11
C LEU A 33 39.13 -12.43 -6.96
N VAL A 34 39.66 -12.11 -5.76
CA VAL A 34 40.98 -12.50 -5.23
C VAL A 34 40.73 -12.69 -3.73
N ALA A 35 40.55 -13.95 -3.28
CA ALA A 35 41.54 -14.79 -2.59
C ALA A 35 42.02 -14.17 -1.24
N LEU A 36 41.68 -14.67 -0.04
CA LEU A 36 41.89 -16.00 0.58
C LEU A 36 43.36 -16.22 1.01
N VAL A 37 43.60 -16.95 2.13
CA VAL A 37 44.88 -17.23 2.84
C VAL A 37 45.21 -16.14 3.90
N VAL A 38 45.58 -16.39 5.19
CA VAL A 38 46.14 -17.54 5.96
C VAL A 38 45.33 -17.82 7.25
N ALA A 39 45.46 -19.01 7.85
CA ALA A 39 44.99 -19.34 9.22
C ALA A 39 46.13 -19.81 10.17
N SER A 40 46.06 -19.38 11.45
CA SER A 40 46.75 -19.96 12.64
C SER A 40 48.30 -19.92 12.69
N PRO A 41 49.00 -20.17 13.83
CA PRO A 41 48.54 -20.54 15.19
C PRO A 41 49.10 -19.69 16.36
N LEU A 42 48.79 -20.10 17.61
CA LEU A 42 49.35 -19.63 18.90
C LEU A 42 50.83 -20.09 19.10
N PRO A 43 51.60 -19.50 20.04
CA PRO A 43 51.76 -20.17 21.35
C PRO A 43 51.97 -19.24 22.59
N CYS A 44 51.97 -19.87 23.77
CA CYS A 44 51.98 -19.26 25.12
C CYS A 44 53.39 -18.95 25.69
N ARG A 45 53.45 -18.03 26.68
CA ARG A 45 54.39 -17.89 27.83
C ARG A 45 53.98 -16.61 28.61
N GLY A 46 54.05 -16.46 29.94
CA GLY A 46 54.38 -17.37 31.05
C GLY A 46 55.20 -16.67 32.15
N TRP A 47 54.67 -16.55 33.40
CA TRP A 47 55.30 -15.95 34.62
C TRP A 47 55.65 -14.43 34.55
N CYS A 48 55.74 -13.62 35.63
CA CYS A 48 55.58 -13.74 37.11
C CYS A 48 55.14 -12.35 37.69
N GLY A 49 54.95 -12.05 38.99
CA GLY A 49 54.97 -12.84 40.25
C GLY A 49 55.22 -11.97 41.52
N GLY A 50 54.26 -11.89 42.46
CA GLY A 50 54.35 -11.13 43.76
C GLY A 50 53.91 -9.66 43.68
N GLY A 51 53.39 -8.99 44.74
CA GLY A 51 52.99 -9.39 46.10
C GLY A 51 52.55 -8.18 46.97
N ASN A 52 51.75 -8.40 48.04
CA ASN A 52 51.17 -7.42 49.00
C ASN A 52 50.12 -6.43 48.43
N VAL A 53 49.11 -5.93 49.17
CA VAL A 53 48.97 -5.70 50.63
C VAL A 53 47.53 -5.98 51.17
N ALA A 54 47.40 -6.08 52.49
CA ALA A 54 46.15 -6.05 53.31
C ALA A 54 45.24 -4.82 53.06
N ARG A 55 43.95 -4.71 53.49
CA ARG A 55 43.06 -5.46 54.43
C ARG A 55 41.56 -5.20 54.04
N PRO A 56 40.53 -5.77 54.72
CA PRO A 56 39.13 -5.84 54.22
C PRO A 56 38.17 -4.73 54.72
N ALA A 57 36.90 -4.84 54.26
CA ALA A 57 35.73 -3.94 54.43
C ALA A 57 35.79 -2.69 53.53
N GLU A 58 34.89 -2.51 52.56
CA GLU A 58 33.49 -2.13 52.81
C GLU A 58 32.51 -2.42 51.63
N LEU A 59 31.21 -2.37 51.96
CA LEU A 59 30.07 -2.00 51.10
C LEU A 59 29.76 -2.82 49.81
N SER A 60 28.84 -3.77 49.98
CA SER A 60 27.65 -3.94 49.12
C SER A 60 27.85 -3.85 47.60
N ALA A 61 28.63 -4.76 47.03
CA ALA A 61 28.56 -5.08 45.61
C ALA A 61 27.32 -5.93 45.30
N ALA A 62 26.12 -5.34 45.47
CA ALA A 62 24.89 -5.89 44.93
C ALA A 62 25.12 -6.19 43.44
N GLY A 63 24.95 -7.46 43.04
CA GLY A 63 25.39 -7.93 41.73
C GLY A 63 24.84 -7.06 40.63
N ARG A 64 25.72 -6.48 39.79
CA ARG A 64 25.30 -5.83 38.55
C ARG A 64 24.50 -6.88 37.76
N PRO A 65 23.17 -6.73 37.59
CA PRO A 65 22.45 -7.68 36.77
C PRO A 65 23.09 -7.62 35.38
N ALA A 66 23.51 -8.78 34.87
CA ALA A 66 24.09 -8.89 33.54
C ALA A 66 23.21 -8.07 32.59
N ARG A 67 23.81 -7.04 31.98
CA ARG A 67 23.08 -6.01 31.21
C ARG A 67 22.19 -6.75 30.25
N ARG A 68 20.87 -6.76 30.54
CA ARG A 68 19.93 -7.72 29.96
C ARG A 68 20.20 -7.76 28.47
N ALA A 69 20.62 -8.92 27.97
CA ALA A 69 20.72 -9.11 26.54
C ALA A 69 19.33 -8.84 26.01
N VAL A 70 19.15 -7.63 25.45
CA VAL A 70 17.91 -7.27 24.78
C VAL A 70 17.97 -8.10 23.52
N VAL A 71 17.38 -9.30 23.62
CA VAL A 71 17.09 -10.16 22.49
C VAL A 71 16.13 -9.35 21.65
N LEU A 72 16.70 -8.54 20.76
CA LEU A 72 16.01 -7.86 19.68
C LEU A 72 15.52 -8.96 18.77
N ALA A 73 14.36 -9.53 19.14
CA ALA A 73 13.61 -10.42 18.30
C ALA A 73 13.47 -9.73 16.95
N ALA A 74 14.10 -10.32 15.92
CA ALA A 74 14.25 -9.67 14.63
C ALA A 74 12.86 -9.27 14.12
N ALA A 75 12.60 -7.97 14.09
CA ALA A 75 11.27 -7.45 13.79
C ALA A 75 10.89 -7.87 12.38
N LYS A 76 9.95 -8.83 12.27
CA LYS A 76 9.46 -9.31 10.98
C LYS A 76 8.94 -8.11 10.20
N LYS A 77 9.51 -7.87 9.03
CA LYS A 77 9.11 -6.78 8.14
C LYS A 77 7.74 -7.10 7.56
N THR A 78 6.69 -6.59 8.19
CA THR A 78 5.30 -6.83 7.79
C THR A 78 5.03 -6.22 6.42
N ASN A 79 4.65 -7.04 5.44
CA ASN A 79 4.42 -6.62 4.05
C ASN A 79 3.06 -5.92 3.84
N TYR A 80 2.69 -5.02 4.75
CA TYR A 80 1.47 -4.23 4.65
C TYR A 80 1.63 -3.09 3.63
N ARG A 81 0.90 -3.16 2.51
CA ARG A 81 0.95 -2.14 1.44
C ARG A 81 -0.43 -1.60 1.14
N VAL A 82 -0.67 -0.33 1.44
CA VAL A 82 -1.87 0.39 0.98
C VAL A 82 -1.77 0.62 -0.52
N VAL A 83 -2.82 0.25 -1.26
CA VAL A 83 -2.88 0.41 -2.72
C VAL A 83 -3.58 1.71 -3.09
N SER A 84 -4.78 1.93 -2.54
CA SER A 84 -5.63 3.08 -2.86
C SER A 84 -6.51 3.44 -1.67
N VAL A 85 -6.83 4.74 -1.55
CA VAL A 85 -7.63 5.30 -0.45
C VAL A 85 -8.67 6.24 -1.06
N ASN A 86 -9.95 6.00 -0.78
CA ASN A 86 -11.03 6.84 -1.27
C ASN A 86 -11.07 8.18 -0.52
N LYS A 87 -10.40 9.19 -1.09
CA LYS A 87 -10.34 10.55 -0.56
C LYS A 87 -11.71 11.27 -0.59
N GLN A 88 -12.59 10.91 -1.54
CA GLN A 88 -13.93 11.51 -1.64
C GLN A 88 -14.88 10.94 -0.58
N ALA A 89 -14.80 9.65 -0.26
CA ALA A 89 -15.60 9.04 0.81
C ALA A 89 -15.46 9.81 2.14
N ARG A 90 -14.22 10.15 2.53
CA ARG A 90 -13.89 10.93 3.73
C ARG A 90 -14.38 12.39 3.74
N ARG A 91 -14.78 12.92 2.58
CA ARG A 91 -15.31 14.29 2.42
C ARG A 91 -16.83 14.29 2.36
N ASN A 92 -17.40 13.34 1.64
CA ASN A 92 -18.83 13.30 1.35
C ASN A 92 -19.64 12.66 2.47
N TYR A 93 -19.04 11.74 3.22
CA TYR A 93 -19.71 10.93 4.23
C TYR A 93 -19.08 11.05 5.62
N GLU A 94 -19.90 10.71 6.61
CA GLU A 94 -19.53 10.36 7.98
C GLU A 94 -19.53 8.84 8.11
N PHE A 95 -18.48 8.27 8.69
CA PHE A 95 -18.36 6.82 8.91
C PHE A 95 -18.81 6.47 10.32
N LEU A 96 -19.70 5.49 10.44
CA LEU A 96 -20.24 5.03 11.72
C LEU A 96 -19.56 3.74 12.20
N GLU A 97 -19.37 2.80 11.28
CA GLU A 97 -18.72 1.51 11.55
C GLU A 97 -17.89 1.09 10.33
N GLU A 98 -16.68 0.59 10.56
CA GLU A 98 -15.78 0.10 9.52
C GLU A 98 -15.60 -1.43 9.64
N LEU A 99 -15.67 -2.15 8.53
CA LEU A 99 -15.40 -3.59 8.45
C LEU A 99 -14.34 -3.90 7.39
N GLU A 100 -13.54 -4.93 7.65
CA GLU A 100 -12.63 -5.52 6.66
C GLU A 100 -13.37 -6.59 5.86
N ALA A 101 -13.23 -6.57 4.53
CA ALA A 101 -13.78 -7.55 3.60
C ALA A 101 -12.68 -8.13 2.70
N GLY A 102 -12.73 -9.45 2.48
CA GLY A 102 -12.06 -10.06 1.34
C GLY A 102 -12.83 -9.78 0.04
N ILE A 103 -12.20 -9.93 -1.12
CA ILE A 103 -12.83 -9.74 -2.43
C ILE A 103 -12.47 -10.85 -3.40
N SER A 104 -13.46 -11.32 -4.16
CA SER A 104 -13.27 -12.29 -5.25
C SER A 104 -12.80 -11.59 -6.52
N LEU A 105 -11.53 -11.81 -6.87
CA LEU A 105 -10.83 -11.21 -8.01
C LEU A 105 -10.37 -12.26 -9.02
N VAL A 106 -10.25 -11.84 -10.28
CA VAL A 106 -9.60 -12.60 -11.35
C VAL A 106 -8.10 -12.27 -11.35
N GLY A 107 -7.25 -13.21 -11.78
CA GLY A 107 -5.78 -13.02 -11.76
C GLY A 107 -5.29 -11.78 -12.53
N THR A 108 -5.97 -11.39 -13.60
CA THR A 108 -5.67 -10.16 -14.38
C THR A 108 -5.96 -8.88 -13.59
N GLU A 109 -6.99 -8.87 -12.74
CA GLU A 109 -7.27 -7.75 -11.83
C GLU A 109 -6.19 -7.64 -10.74
N VAL A 110 -5.75 -8.77 -10.18
CA VAL A 110 -4.69 -8.77 -9.14
C VAL A 110 -3.39 -8.15 -9.68
N LYS A 111 -3.04 -8.38 -10.95
CA LYS A 111 -1.93 -7.70 -11.63
C LYS A 111 -2.18 -6.20 -11.76
N ALA A 112 -3.31 -5.78 -12.32
CA ALA A 112 -3.66 -4.35 -12.48
C ALA A 112 -3.69 -3.57 -11.15
N ILE A 113 -4.13 -4.21 -10.07
CA ILE A 113 -4.16 -3.63 -8.71
C ILE A 113 -2.73 -3.51 -8.13
N ARG A 114 -1.82 -4.44 -8.42
CA ARG A 114 -0.39 -4.34 -8.01
C ARG A 114 0.33 -3.17 -8.70
N ASP A 115 -0.07 -2.89 -9.93
CA ASP A 115 0.29 -1.68 -10.71
C ASP A 115 -0.41 -0.40 -10.22
N GLY A 116 -1.33 -0.50 -9.26
CA GLY A 116 -2.04 0.64 -8.67
C GLY A 116 -3.26 1.14 -9.45
N ARG A 117 -3.74 0.42 -10.48
CA ARG A 117 -4.87 0.83 -11.33
C ARG A 117 -6.21 0.45 -10.72
N ILE A 118 -6.55 1.07 -9.60
CA ILE A 118 -7.81 0.84 -8.89
C ILE A 118 -8.43 2.14 -8.37
N ASP A 119 -9.60 2.47 -8.91
CA ASP A 119 -10.40 3.63 -8.55
C ASP A 119 -11.68 3.18 -7.85
N MET A 120 -11.78 3.53 -6.56
CA MET A 120 -12.93 3.22 -5.70
C MET A 120 -13.86 4.41 -5.47
N THR A 121 -13.61 5.54 -6.13
CA THR A 121 -14.24 6.84 -5.86
C THR A 121 -15.76 6.78 -5.81
N ASP A 122 -16.35 6.21 -6.86
CA ASP A 122 -17.81 6.08 -7.06
C ASP A 122 -18.32 4.66 -6.69
N GLY A 123 -17.46 3.86 -6.07
CA GLY A 123 -17.77 2.49 -5.68
C GLY A 123 -18.71 2.44 -4.48
N PHE A 124 -19.59 1.45 -4.45
CA PHE A 124 -20.46 1.16 -3.31
C PHE A 124 -20.69 -0.34 -3.19
N ALA A 125 -21.07 -0.82 -2.02
CA ALA A 125 -21.45 -2.22 -1.80
C ALA A 125 -22.97 -2.36 -1.59
N GLN A 126 -23.56 -3.39 -2.19
CA GLN A 126 -24.98 -3.72 -2.10
C GLN A 126 -25.15 -5.15 -1.60
N VAL A 127 -26.04 -5.36 -0.63
CA VAL A 127 -26.42 -6.71 -0.18
C VAL A 127 -27.57 -7.23 -1.05
N LYS A 128 -27.33 -8.31 -1.80
CA LYS A 128 -28.32 -9.01 -2.64
C LYS A 128 -28.44 -10.45 -2.17
N LYS A 129 -29.65 -10.96 -1.92
CA LYS A 129 -29.93 -12.37 -1.55
C LYS A 129 -29.05 -12.93 -0.40
N GLY A 130 -28.65 -12.09 0.55
CA GLY A 130 -27.79 -12.47 1.69
C GLY A 130 -26.28 -12.45 1.40
N GLU A 131 -25.86 -12.00 0.21
CA GLU A 131 -24.47 -11.85 -0.20
C GLU A 131 -24.12 -10.38 -0.44
N CYS A 132 -22.87 -9.98 -0.18
CA CYS A 132 -22.43 -8.60 -0.38
C CYS A 132 -21.66 -8.46 -1.70
N TRP A 133 -22.03 -7.48 -2.52
CA TRP A 133 -21.49 -7.24 -3.85
C TRP A 133 -20.96 -5.82 -3.96
N LEU A 134 -19.68 -5.69 -4.30
CA LEU A 134 -19.03 -4.42 -4.61
C LEU A 134 -19.31 -4.04 -6.07
N LYS A 135 -19.80 -2.83 -6.29
CA LYS A 135 -20.18 -2.28 -7.59
C LYS A 135 -19.45 -0.99 -7.89
N ASN A 136 -19.39 -0.66 -9.18
CA ASN A 136 -18.87 0.62 -9.71
C ASN A 136 -17.43 0.97 -9.29
N VAL A 137 -16.67 0.00 -8.78
CA VAL A 137 -15.22 0.10 -8.62
C VAL A 137 -14.58 -0.18 -9.97
N HIS A 138 -13.77 0.76 -10.44
CA HIS A 138 -13.06 0.64 -11.70
C HIS A 138 -11.68 0.04 -11.45
N ILE A 139 -11.36 -1.04 -12.14
CA ILE A 139 -10.02 -1.61 -12.21
C ILE A 139 -9.58 -1.49 -13.67
N GLY A 140 -8.43 -0.88 -13.90
CA GLY A 140 -7.91 -0.70 -15.25
C GLY A 140 -7.48 -2.04 -15.87
N PRO A 141 -7.47 -2.18 -17.21
CA PRO A 141 -6.95 -3.38 -17.85
C PRO A 141 -5.49 -3.62 -17.45
N ASP A 142 -5.09 -4.88 -17.40
CA ASP A 142 -3.69 -5.27 -17.16
C ASP A 142 -2.80 -4.85 -18.35
N LYS A 143 -1.53 -4.49 -18.10
CA LYS A 143 -0.54 -4.29 -19.19
C LYS A 143 0.15 -5.59 -19.60
N SER A 144 0.27 -6.56 -18.69
CA SER A 144 1.10 -7.75 -18.89
C SER A 144 0.36 -8.92 -19.55
N SER A 145 -0.97 -8.85 -19.65
CA SER A 145 -1.82 -9.86 -20.27
C SER A 145 -2.35 -9.37 -21.61
N GLY A 146 -2.40 -10.26 -22.61
CA GLY A 146 -2.85 -9.94 -23.96
C GLY A 146 -4.35 -9.56 -24.05
N PRO A 147 -4.79 -8.96 -25.17
CA PRO A 147 -6.14 -8.38 -25.31
C PRO A 147 -7.30 -9.33 -24.96
N PHE A 148 -7.18 -10.60 -25.34
CA PHE A 148 -8.23 -11.62 -25.14
C PHE A 148 -8.47 -12.00 -23.67
N PHE A 149 -7.52 -11.75 -22.77
CA PHE A 149 -7.62 -12.10 -21.35
C PHE A 149 -7.98 -10.91 -20.45
N GLN A 150 -8.45 -9.81 -21.05
CA GLN A 150 -8.88 -8.64 -20.31
C GLN A 150 -10.21 -8.87 -19.58
N HIS A 151 -10.35 -8.23 -18.42
CA HIS A 151 -11.55 -8.28 -17.60
C HIS A 151 -12.39 -7.01 -17.81
N GLU A 152 -13.70 -7.10 -17.60
CA GLU A 152 -14.55 -5.91 -17.59
C GLU A 152 -14.23 -5.03 -16.36
N ALA A 153 -13.84 -3.78 -16.62
CA ALA A 153 -13.31 -2.87 -15.60
C ALA A 153 -14.27 -2.60 -14.42
N ARG A 154 -15.59 -2.52 -14.69
CA ARG A 154 -16.63 -2.16 -13.71
C ARG A 154 -17.51 -3.34 -13.24
N ARG A 155 -17.14 -4.59 -13.54
CA ARG A 155 -17.90 -5.80 -13.15
C ARG A 155 -18.30 -5.79 -11.68
N GLU A 156 -19.46 -6.38 -11.35
CA GLU A 156 -19.84 -6.62 -9.96
C GLU A 156 -18.89 -7.68 -9.34
N ARG A 157 -18.40 -7.43 -8.11
CA ARG A 157 -17.41 -8.28 -7.43
C ARG A 157 -17.94 -8.76 -6.09
N LYS A 158 -17.93 -10.08 -5.84
CA LYS A 158 -18.40 -10.66 -4.58
C LYS A 158 -17.42 -10.36 -3.44
N LEU A 159 -17.96 -9.89 -2.32
CA LEU A 159 -17.22 -9.62 -1.09
C LEU A 159 -17.34 -10.82 -0.15
N LEU A 160 -16.21 -11.16 0.49
CA LEU A 160 -16.08 -12.27 1.42
C LEU A 160 -16.15 -11.69 2.84
N LEU A 161 -17.31 -11.85 3.46
CA LEU A 161 -17.69 -11.34 4.78
C LEU A 161 -18.42 -12.42 5.58
N HIS A 162 -18.42 -12.33 6.91
CA HIS A 162 -19.18 -13.28 7.73
C HIS A 162 -20.69 -13.03 7.64
N LYS A 163 -21.49 -14.10 7.68
CA LYS A 163 -22.96 -14.08 7.58
C LYS A 163 -23.62 -13.11 8.57
N ASN A 164 -23.10 -13.02 9.80
CA ASN A 164 -23.61 -12.12 10.84
C ASN A 164 -23.31 -10.64 10.54
N GLN A 165 -22.11 -10.33 10.01
CA GLN A 165 -21.74 -8.99 9.57
C GLN A 165 -22.63 -8.52 8.42
N ILE A 166 -22.86 -9.38 7.42
CA ILE A 166 -23.75 -9.07 6.28
C ILE A 166 -25.19 -8.80 6.76
N ARG A 167 -25.70 -9.60 7.71
CA ARG A 167 -27.03 -9.39 8.32
C ARG A 167 -27.13 -8.04 9.02
N LYS A 168 -26.17 -7.72 9.89
CA LYS A 168 -26.11 -6.42 10.61
C LYS A 168 -26.08 -5.25 9.64
N PHE A 169 -25.15 -5.25 8.68
CA PHE A 169 -25.02 -4.15 7.71
C PHE A 169 -26.29 -4.01 6.84
N ASN A 170 -26.89 -5.10 6.38
CA ASN A 170 -28.15 -5.06 5.63
C ASN A 170 -29.32 -4.52 6.47
N GLN A 171 -29.37 -4.81 7.77
CA GLN A 171 -30.38 -4.24 8.66
C GLN A 171 -30.16 -2.74 8.86
N GLU A 172 -28.92 -2.30 9.12
CA GLU A 172 -28.63 -0.87 9.33
C GLU A 172 -28.82 -0.02 8.07
N VAL A 173 -28.45 -0.54 6.89
CA VAL A 173 -28.77 0.09 5.59
C VAL A 173 -30.27 0.33 5.44
N ARG A 174 -31.11 -0.66 5.76
CA ARG A 174 -32.57 -0.57 5.62
C ARG A 174 -33.22 0.33 6.67
N MET A 175 -32.79 0.24 7.93
CA MET A 175 -33.42 0.94 9.05
C MET A 175 -33.01 2.43 9.14
N LYS A 176 -31.75 2.74 8.79
CA LYS A 176 -31.16 4.08 8.96
C LYS A 176 -30.87 4.79 7.64
N GLN A 177 -31.29 4.21 6.50
CA GLN A 177 -31.00 4.66 5.14
C GLN A 177 -29.51 5.00 4.89
N LEU A 178 -28.63 4.10 5.37
CA LEU A 178 -27.17 4.23 5.26
C LEU A 178 -26.64 3.59 3.97
N THR A 179 -25.46 4.02 3.52
CA THR A 179 -24.77 3.46 2.35
C THR A 179 -23.51 2.73 2.78
N ILE A 180 -23.17 1.62 2.11
CA ILE A 180 -21.90 0.91 2.34
C ILE A 180 -20.87 1.40 1.30
N VAL A 181 -19.79 2.04 1.75
CA VAL A 181 -18.80 2.70 0.88
C VAL A 181 -17.39 2.12 1.11
N PRO A 182 -16.59 1.84 0.07
CA PRO A 182 -15.19 1.44 0.21
C PRO A 182 -14.30 2.62 0.60
N VAL A 183 -13.52 2.46 1.67
CA VAL A 183 -12.66 3.52 2.25
C VAL A 183 -11.19 3.35 1.86
N LYS A 184 -10.63 2.14 1.95
CA LYS A 184 -9.25 1.81 1.58
C LYS A 184 -9.14 0.40 1.02
N ALA A 185 -8.19 0.18 0.12
CA ALA A 185 -7.77 -1.13 -0.36
C ALA A 185 -6.27 -1.31 -0.07
N TYR A 186 -5.91 -2.47 0.48
CA TYR A 186 -4.56 -2.78 0.91
C TYR A 186 -4.25 -4.26 0.75
N PHE A 187 -2.97 -4.58 0.59
CA PHE A 187 -2.45 -5.93 0.73
C PHE A 187 -2.06 -6.18 2.20
N ASN A 188 -2.56 -7.29 2.75
CA ASN A 188 -2.12 -7.79 4.05
C ASN A 188 -0.75 -8.47 3.95
N GLU A 189 -0.21 -8.89 5.10
CA GLU A 189 1.05 -9.64 5.20
C GLU A 189 1.06 -10.90 4.33
N ASP A 190 -0.09 -11.59 4.21
CA ASP A 190 -0.31 -12.74 3.32
C ASP A 190 -0.37 -12.38 1.82
N ASN A 191 -0.10 -11.12 1.45
CA ASN A 191 -0.15 -10.60 0.08
C ASN A 191 -1.54 -10.75 -0.61
N ARG A 192 -2.61 -10.89 0.19
CA ARG A 192 -4.02 -10.92 -0.25
C ARG A 192 -4.60 -9.52 -0.19
N LEU A 193 -5.39 -9.14 -1.20
CA LEU A 193 -6.07 -7.85 -1.21
C LEU A 193 -7.28 -7.88 -0.27
N LYS A 194 -7.37 -6.89 0.61
CA LYS A 194 -8.55 -6.62 1.43
C LYS A 194 -9.04 -5.20 1.22
N ILE A 195 -10.35 -5.02 1.38
CA ILE A 195 -11.03 -3.74 1.25
C ILE A 195 -11.69 -3.41 2.58
N GLN A 196 -11.44 -2.22 3.10
CA GLN A 196 -12.22 -1.69 4.21
C GLN A 196 -13.48 -1.01 3.67
N LEU A 197 -14.62 -1.46 4.17
CA LEU A 197 -15.94 -0.90 3.92
C LEU A 197 -16.35 -0.09 5.16
N ALA A 198 -17.14 0.96 4.96
CA ALA A 198 -17.79 1.69 6.05
C ALA A 198 -19.29 1.78 5.84
N LEU A 199 -20.06 1.62 6.92
CA LEU A 199 -21.43 2.15 7.01
C LEU A 199 -21.34 3.67 7.11
N ALA A 200 -21.95 4.34 6.14
CA ALA A 200 -21.73 5.75 5.88
C ALA A 200 -23.03 6.54 5.76
N ARG A 201 -23.10 7.70 6.42
CA ARG A 201 -24.16 8.70 6.29
C ARG A 201 -23.66 9.87 5.44
N GLY A 202 -24.49 10.40 4.55
CA GLY A 202 -24.14 11.61 3.78
C GLY A 202 -24.06 12.84 4.69
N LYS A 203 -22.99 13.63 4.58
CA LYS A 203 -22.82 14.88 5.35
C LYS A 203 -23.60 16.04 4.74
N ASN A 204 -24.14 16.94 5.58
CA ASN A 204 -24.78 18.16 5.10
C ASN A 204 -23.74 19.16 4.57
N THR A 205 -24.19 20.12 3.76
CA THR A 205 -23.31 21.14 3.16
C THR A 205 -22.63 22.04 4.21
N ARG A 206 -23.30 22.30 5.35
CA ARG A 206 -22.73 23.05 6.48
C ARG A 206 -21.55 22.31 7.10
N ASP A 207 -21.76 21.05 7.45
CA ASP A 207 -20.76 20.17 8.08
C ASP A 207 -19.56 19.96 7.15
N LYS A 208 -19.81 19.73 5.85
CA LYS A 208 -18.78 19.67 4.80
C LYS A 208 -17.91 20.94 4.77
N ARG A 209 -18.50 22.14 4.85
CA ARG A 209 -17.77 23.42 4.88
C ARG A 209 -16.97 23.60 6.17
N GLU A 210 -17.42 23.06 7.30
CA GLU A 210 -16.65 23.08 8.55
C GLU A 210 -15.47 22.09 8.53
N ASP A 211 -15.72 20.86 8.09
CA ASP A 211 -14.68 19.83 7.91
C ASP A 211 -13.56 20.29 6.98
N ILE A 212 -13.90 21.01 5.91
CA ILE A 212 -12.91 21.59 4.99
C ILE A 212 -12.08 22.64 5.72
N ARG A 213 -12.69 23.66 6.32
CA ARG A 213 -12.01 24.71 7.10
C ARG A 213 -11.09 24.12 8.18
N ARG A 214 -11.60 23.18 8.99
CA ARG A 214 -10.84 22.50 10.05
C ARG A 214 -9.65 21.70 9.49
N ARG A 215 -9.81 21.05 8.33
CA ARG A 215 -8.75 20.28 7.66
C ARG A 215 -7.74 21.16 6.92
N ASP A 216 -8.10 22.38 6.53
CA ASP A 216 -7.20 23.36 5.91
C ASP A 216 -6.36 24.06 6.99
N ALA A 217 -6.98 24.60 8.05
CA ALA A 217 -6.28 25.19 9.20
C ALA A 217 -5.28 24.21 9.84
N SER A 218 -5.67 22.94 10.05
CA SER A 218 -4.76 21.91 10.55
C SER A 218 -3.65 21.48 9.58
N ARG A 219 -3.78 21.79 8.28
CA ARG A 219 -2.69 21.64 7.29
C ARG A 219 -1.75 22.85 7.32
N GLU A 220 -2.27 24.04 7.53
CA GLU A 220 -1.50 25.27 7.67
C GLU A 220 -0.62 25.26 8.93
N LEU A 221 -1.20 24.93 10.10
CA LEU A 221 -0.44 24.74 11.34
C LEU A 221 0.71 23.73 11.19
N LYS A 222 0.45 22.59 10.53
CA LYS A 222 1.48 21.56 10.26
C LYS A 222 2.57 22.05 9.30
N ARG A 223 2.24 22.93 8.36
CA ARG A 223 3.23 23.57 7.48
C ARG A 223 4.10 24.55 8.28
N ALA A 224 3.49 25.43 9.08
CA ALA A 224 4.21 26.39 9.92
C ALA A 224 5.19 25.69 10.88
N ILE A 225 4.74 24.64 11.58
CA ILE A 225 5.60 23.82 12.47
C ILE A 225 6.75 23.17 11.70
N LYS A 226 6.47 22.56 10.53
CA LYS A 226 7.53 21.95 9.71
C LYS A 226 8.55 22.99 9.22
N THR A 227 8.08 24.16 8.79
CA THR A 227 8.94 25.26 8.34
C THR A 227 9.82 25.75 9.48
N ALA A 228 9.27 25.98 10.68
CA ALA A 228 10.04 26.39 11.86
C ALA A 228 11.11 25.35 12.25
N ASN A 229 10.77 24.05 12.23
CA ASN A 229 11.71 22.97 12.52
C ASN A 229 12.81 22.81 11.45
N ASN A 230 12.58 23.26 10.22
CA ASN A 230 13.58 23.22 9.14
C ASN A 230 14.63 24.34 9.24
N TYR A 231 14.39 25.38 10.06
CA TYR A 231 15.30 26.52 10.27
C TYR A 231 16.08 26.43 11.60
N ARG A 232 16.03 25.26 12.27
CA ARG A 232 16.68 25.00 13.57
C ARG A 232 17.65 23.82 13.45
#